data_AF-Q3SAX3-F1
#
_entry.id   AF-Q3SAX3-F1
#
_cell.length_a   1.000
_cell.length_b   1.000
_cell.length_c   1.000
_cell.angle_alpha   90.00
_cell.angle_beta   90.00
_cell.angle_gamma   90.00
#
_symmetry.space_group_name_H-M   'P 1'
#
loop_
_entity.id
_entity.type
_entity.pdbx_description
1 polymer ?
#
loop_
_entity_poly.entity_id
_entity_poly.type
_entity_poly.pdbx_seq_one_letter_code
_entity_poly.pdbx_strand_id
1 'polypeptide(L)'
;MIYKQKKKEDVFGFPKVLTIADLSTRWKMSRQAIHKKIQEDLLFPMPVQIVSNGKIKLFLFVDIEKYEKNRPWLLDINYRNERQLWIYKNGFFK
;
A
#
# COMPACT_ATOMS: atom_id res chain seq x y z
N MET A 1 -16.02 -32.93 -5.06
CA MET A 1 -15.15 -32.37 -4.00
C MET A 1 -14.89 -30.90 -4.33
N ILE A 2 -15.60 -29.97 -3.71
CA ILE A 2 -15.40 -28.52 -3.91
C ILE A 2 -14.78 -27.98 -2.64
N TYR A 3 -13.46 -27.74 -2.64
CA TYR A 3 -12.79 -27.07 -1.54
C TYR A 3 -13.18 -25.58 -1.55
N LYS A 4 -14.21 -25.23 -0.76
CA LYS A 4 -14.43 -23.86 -0.31
C LYS A 4 -13.23 -23.46 0.55
N GLN A 5 -12.38 -22.58 0.06
CA GLN A 5 -11.32 -21.96 0.85
C GLN A 5 -11.98 -21.11 1.95
N LYS A 6 -12.10 -21.68 3.15
CA LYS A 6 -12.50 -20.97 4.36
C LYS A 6 -11.57 -19.77 4.54
N LYS A 7 -12.15 -18.56 4.67
CA LYS A 7 -11.47 -17.38 5.22
C LYS A 7 -10.75 -17.82 6.49
N LYS A 8 -9.42 -17.67 6.53
CA LYS A 8 -8.67 -17.78 7.78
C LYS A 8 -9.13 -16.62 8.65
N GLU A 9 -10.09 -16.90 9.51
CA GLU A 9 -10.41 -16.07 10.65
C GLU A 9 -9.12 -15.89 11.46
N ASP A 10 -8.81 -14.65 11.80
CA ASP A 10 -7.66 -14.26 12.60
C ASP A 10 -7.75 -14.92 13.98
N VAL A 11 -7.18 -16.12 14.10
CA VAL A 11 -7.01 -16.79 15.38
C VAL A 11 -5.84 -16.09 16.09
N PHE A 12 -6.13 -15.52 17.26
CA PHE A 12 -5.30 -14.70 18.18
C PHE A 12 -5.31 -13.18 17.94
N GLY A 13 -5.82 -12.44 18.95
CA GLY A 13 -6.15 -11.01 18.94
C GLY A 13 -4.98 -10.01 18.86
N PHE A 14 -4.01 -10.29 17.99
CA PHE A 14 -2.98 -9.33 17.63
C PHE A 14 -3.38 -8.57 16.36
N PRO A 15 -3.31 -7.23 16.38
CA PRO A 15 -3.61 -6.43 15.21
C PRO A 15 -2.61 -6.74 14.10
N LYS A 16 -3.12 -7.03 12.90
CA LYS A 16 -2.28 -7.22 11.71
C LYS A 16 -1.57 -5.91 11.36
N VAL A 17 -0.25 -5.99 11.19
CA VAL A 17 0.59 -4.87 10.75
C VAL A 17 1.22 -5.15 9.39
N LEU A 18 1.55 -4.09 8.68
CA LEU A 18 2.18 -4.10 7.37
C LEU A 18 3.45 -3.28 7.40
N THR A 19 4.49 -3.80 6.76
CA THR A 19 5.72 -3.05 6.46
C THR A 19 5.60 -2.34 5.11
N ILE A 20 6.57 -1.48 4.79
CA ILE A 20 6.69 -0.89 3.44
C ILE A 20 6.89 -1.97 2.37
N ALA A 21 7.55 -3.09 2.70
CA ALA A 21 7.70 -4.21 1.76
C ALA A 21 6.35 -4.87 1.46
N ASP A 22 5.49 -5.04 2.47
CA ASP A 22 4.15 -5.59 2.28
C ASP A 22 3.27 -4.65 1.45
N LEU A 23 3.36 -3.34 1.69
CA LEU A 23 2.68 -2.33 0.88
C LEU A 23 3.19 -2.31 -0.56
N SER A 24 4.49 -2.52 -0.76
CA SER A 24 5.11 -2.61 -2.09
C SER A 24 4.53 -3.77 -2.89
N THR A 25 4.38 -4.95 -2.27
CA THR A 25 3.74 -6.11 -2.88
C THR A 25 2.24 -5.89 -3.10
N ARG A 26 1.52 -5.38 -2.09
CA ARG A 26 0.06 -5.15 -2.14
C ARG A 26 -0.32 -4.18 -3.23
N TRP A 27 0.40 -3.07 -3.34
CA TRP A 27 0.14 -2.04 -4.34
C TRP A 27 0.96 -2.26 -5.61
N LYS A 28 1.80 -3.28 -5.74
CA LYS A 28 2.72 -3.44 -6.89
C LYS A 28 3.45 -2.12 -7.21
N MET A 29 4.02 -1.48 -6.19
CA MET A 29 4.75 -0.20 -6.29
C MET A 29 6.17 -0.38 -5.78
N SER A 30 7.12 0.40 -6.30
CA SER A 30 8.46 0.42 -5.71
C SER A 30 8.44 1.00 -4.30
N ARG A 31 9.39 0.57 -3.46
CA ARG A 31 9.51 1.10 -2.10
C ARG A 31 9.74 2.61 -2.11
N GLN A 32 10.52 3.14 -3.06
CA GLN A 32 10.75 4.59 -3.19
C GLN A 32 9.45 5.36 -3.47
N ALA A 33 8.58 4.84 -4.35
CA ALA A 33 7.29 5.47 -4.65
C ALA A 33 6.40 5.52 -3.40
N ILE A 34 6.41 4.46 -2.59
CA ILE A 34 5.67 4.43 -1.32
C ILE A 34 6.26 5.42 -0.32
N HIS A 35 7.58 5.50 -0.18
CA HIS A 35 8.24 6.49 0.68
C HIS A 35 7.87 7.92 0.29
N LYS A 36 7.90 8.24 -1.00
CA LYS A 36 7.46 9.54 -1.52
C LYS A 36 6.00 9.80 -1.17
N LYS A 37 5.13 8.81 -1.33
CA LYS A 37 3.71 8.92 -0.99
C LYS A 37 3.46 9.16 0.50
N ILE A 38 4.23 8.52 1.37
CA ILE A 38 4.21 8.74 2.83
C ILE A 38 4.60 10.19 3.16
N GLN A 39 5.51 10.79 2.40
CA GLN A 39 5.95 12.17 2.61
C GLN A 39 4.97 13.21 2.05
N GLU A 40 4.33 12.92 0.90
CA GLU A 40 3.49 13.88 0.18
C GLU A 40 2.01 13.83 0.59
N ASP A 41 1.48 12.67 1.00
CA ASP A 41 0.07 12.51 1.34
C ASP A 41 -0.13 12.63 2.86
N LEU A 42 -0.59 13.81 3.31
CA LEU A 42 -0.85 14.10 4.72
C LEU A 42 -1.89 13.17 5.37
N LEU A 43 -2.72 12.52 4.56
CA LEU A 43 -3.73 11.56 5.03
C LEU A 43 -3.18 10.12 5.08
N PHE A 44 -1.91 9.91 4.73
CA PHE A 44 -1.28 8.59 4.85
C PHE A 44 -1.22 8.15 6.32
N PRO A 45 -1.55 6.89 6.65
CA PRO A 45 -1.55 6.41 8.03
C PRO A 45 -0.19 6.58 8.71
N MET A 46 -0.19 7.09 9.93
CA MET A 46 1.03 7.15 10.72
C MET A 46 1.50 5.73 11.08
N PRO A 47 2.83 5.49 11.12
CA PRO A 47 3.34 4.22 11.57
C PRO A 47 3.02 4.01 13.05
N VAL A 48 2.48 2.85 13.39
CA VAL A 48 2.12 2.49 14.77
C VAL A 48 3.36 2.13 15.60
N GLN A 49 4.43 1.68 14.94
CA GLN A 49 5.70 1.35 15.57
C GLN A 49 6.84 1.43 14.57
N ILE A 50 8.05 1.73 15.08
CA ILE A 50 9.29 1.67 14.31
C ILE A 50 10.23 0.64 14.95
N VAL A 51 10.66 -0.34 14.16
CA VAL A 51 11.52 -1.46 14.60
C VAL A 51 12.83 -1.49 13.83
N SER A 52 13.70 -2.46 14.14
CA SER A 52 15.02 -2.61 13.51
C SER A 52 15.88 -1.34 13.64
N ASN A 53 15.98 -0.82 14.87
CA ASN A 53 16.73 0.40 15.21
C ASN A 53 16.35 1.60 14.31
N GLY A 54 15.05 1.87 14.18
CA GLY A 54 14.54 3.01 13.41
C GLY A 54 14.33 2.77 11.91
N LYS A 55 14.69 1.59 11.38
CA LYS A 55 14.69 1.35 9.92
C LYS A 55 13.34 0.93 9.35
N ILE A 56 12.57 0.14 10.09
CA ILE A 56 11.33 -0.48 9.56
C ILE A 56 10.12 0.15 10.24
N LYS A 57 9.26 0.77 9.42
CA LYS A 57 7.97 1.32 9.85
C LYS A 57 6.88 0.27 9.74
N LEU A 58 6.09 0.12 10.80
CA LEU A 58 4.93 -0.77 10.87
C LEU A 58 3.65 0.05 10.83
N PHE A 59 2.72 -0.33 9.96
CA PHE A 59 1.43 0.32 9.79
C PHE A 59 0.31 -0.65 10.15
N LEU A 60 -0.75 -0.18 10.80
CA LEU A 60 -1.91 -1.02 11.06
C LEU A 60 -2.62 -1.34 9.75
N PHE A 61 -2.95 -2.61 9.56
CA PHE A 61 -3.68 -3.09 8.39
C PHE A 61 -5.02 -2.35 8.22
N VAL A 62 -5.75 -2.15 9.33
CA VAL A 62 -7.05 -1.48 9.33
C VAL A 62 -6.95 -0.02 8.85
N ASP A 63 -5.90 0.69 9.23
CA ASP A 63 -5.72 2.08 8.81
C ASP A 63 -5.30 2.18 7.35
N ILE A 64 -4.50 1.22 6.87
CA ILE A 64 -4.19 1.08 5.45
C ILE A 64 -5.46 0.79 4.64
N GLU A 65 -6.34 -0.11 5.11
CA GLU A 65 -7.62 -0.37 4.43
C GLU A 65 -8.53 0.87 4.39
N LYS A 66 -8.62 1.61 5.50
CA LYS A 66 -9.37 2.88 5.52
C LYS A 66 -8.79 3.88 4.53
N TYR A 67 -7.47 3.97 4.44
CA TYR A 67 -6.77 4.84 3.50
C TYR A 67 -7.02 4.45 2.04
N GLU A 68 -7.08 3.15 1.74
CA GLU A 68 -7.37 2.59 0.42
C GLU A 68 -8.82 2.82 -0.03
N LYS A 69 -9.80 2.82 0.89
CA LYS A 69 -11.22 3.07 0.55
C LYS A 69 -11.44 4.38 -0.19
N ASN A 70 -10.68 5.41 0.18
CA ASN A 70 -10.77 6.73 -0.46
C ASN A 70 -9.84 6.86 -1.69
N ARG A 71 -9.10 5.80 -2.05
CA ARG A 71 -8.05 5.81 -3.08
C ARG A 71 -8.01 4.50 -3.89
N PRO A 72 -9.09 4.15 -4.60
CA PRO A 72 -9.19 2.88 -5.33
C PRO A 72 -8.07 2.67 -6.37
N TRP A 73 -7.50 3.76 -6.91
CA TRP A 73 -6.38 3.73 -7.86
C TRP A 73 -5.06 3.15 -7.30
N LEU A 74 -4.94 2.95 -5.98
CA LEU A 74 -3.77 2.30 -5.39
C LEU A 74 -3.74 0.80 -5.69
N LEU A 75 -4.91 0.17 -5.75
CA LEU A 75 -5.05 -1.26 -5.96
C LEU A 75 -5.14 -1.60 -7.45
N ASP A 76 -5.62 -0.67 -8.27
CA ASP A 76 -5.69 -0.86 -9.71
C ASP A 76 -4.34 -0.57 -10.39
N ILE A 77 -3.81 -1.57 -11.09
CA ILE A 77 -2.59 -1.42 -11.87
C ILE A 77 -2.86 -0.75 -13.22
N ASN A 78 -4.05 -0.95 -13.80
CA ASN A 78 -4.43 -0.41 -15.10
C ASN A 78 -4.52 1.12 -15.01
N TYR A 79 -5.18 1.64 -13.97
CA TYR A 79 -5.25 3.08 -13.74
C TYR A 79 -3.87 3.76 -13.61
N ARG A 80 -2.88 3.04 -13.04
CA ARG A 80 -1.51 3.55 -12.91
C ARG A 80 -0.75 3.50 -14.23
N ASN A 81 -0.91 2.41 -14.98
CA ASN A 81 -0.35 2.29 -16.32
C ASN A 81 -0.94 3.35 -17.25
N GLU A 82 -2.24 3.59 -17.19
CA GLU A 82 -2.92 4.65 -17.95
C GLU A 82 -2.41 6.04 -17.59
N ARG A 83 -2.24 6.34 -16.30
CA ARG A 83 -1.62 7.60 -15.86
C ARG A 83 -0.18 7.74 -16.35
N GLN A 84 0.63 6.69 -16.28
CA GLN A 84 2.01 6.71 -16.77
C GLN A 84 2.07 6.90 -18.28
N LEU A 85 1.22 6.20 -19.03
CA LEU A 85 1.08 6.34 -20.49
C LEU A 85 0.58 7.74 -20.86
N TRP A 86 -0.34 8.30 -20.09
CA TRP A 86 -0.84 9.66 -20.29
C TRP A 86 0.27 10.70 -20.06
N ILE A 87 1.10 10.54 -19.02
CA ILE A 87 2.27 11.41 -18.79
C ILE A 87 3.29 11.27 -19.93
N TYR A 88 3.60 10.04 -20.36
CA TYR A 88 4.50 9.81 -21.50
C TYR A 88 3.98 10.44 -22.79
N LYS A 89 2.67 10.36 -23.03
CA LYS A 89 2.02 10.94 -24.22
C LYS A 89 1.88 12.46 -24.16
N ASN A 90 1.74 13.05 -22.98
CA ASN A 90 1.40 14.48 -22.80
C ASN A 90 2.49 15.32 -22.11
N GLY A 91 3.62 14.76 -21.69
CA GLY A 91 4.58 15.42 -20.80
C GLY A 91 6.06 15.24 -21.15
N PHE A 92 6.64 16.30 -21.73
CA PHE A 92 7.99 16.82 -21.48
C PHE A 92 9.23 15.97 -21.84
N PHE A 93 9.23 15.30 -22.99
CA PHE A 93 10.47 15.02 -23.73
C PHE A 93 10.33 15.60 -25.14
N LYS A 94 10.58 16.89 -25.28
CA LYS A 94 10.83 17.56 -26.56
C LYS A 94 12.09 18.39 -26.41
#